data_AF-A0A7S3N1D7-F1
#
_entry.id   AF-A0A7S3N1D7-F1
#
_cell.length_a   1.000
_cell.length_b   1.000
_cell.length_c   1.000
_cell.angle_alpha   90.00
_cell.angle_beta   90.00
_cell.angle_gamma   90.00
#
_symmetry.space_group_name_H-M   'P 1'
#
loop_
_entity.id
_entity.type
_entity.pdbx_description
1 polymer ?
#
loop_
_entity_poly.entity_id
_entity_poly.type
_entity_poly.pdbx_seq_one_letter_code
_entity_poly.pdbx_strand_id
1 'polypeptide(L)'
;LLFRRVSLASLMKAVNQYNRDLKKEGSILDQERCSLEESGPHIKSPLVFCPKCGAYVYYYRTAHCELCNKCVDDYNHHCIWMNTCISRKNYKEFFTFIRCLALHLSIQTYFAG
;
A
#
# COMPACT_ATOMS: atom_id res chain seq x y z
N LEU A 1 23.35 -31.32 10.22
CA LEU A 1 22.11 -32.12 10.21
C LEU A 1 21.12 -31.67 11.30
N LEU A 2 20.63 -30.43 11.29
CA LEU A 2 19.53 -30.03 12.20
C LEU A 2 18.63 -28.99 11.53
N PHE A 3 17.98 -29.35 10.41
CA PHE A 3 16.77 -28.64 10.00
C PHE A 3 15.63 -29.16 10.87
N ARG A 4 15.41 -28.47 12.00
CA ARG A 4 14.25 -28.71 12.86
C ARG A 4 13.01 -28.51 11.98
N ARG A 5 12.22 -29.57 11.75
CA ARG A 5 10.99 -29.48 10.97
C ARG A 5 10.04 -28.50 11.68
N VAL A 6 9.83 -27.34 11.09
CA VAL A 6 8.82 -26.38 11.55
C VAL A 6 7.46 -26.98 11.21
N SER A 7 6.64 -27.23 12.22
CA SER A 7 5.31 -27.81 12.00
C SER A 7 4.42 -26.83 11.23
N LEU A 8 3.47 -27.34 10.44
CA LEU A 8 2.46 -26.53 9.78
C LEU A 8 1.71 -25.64 10.78
N ALA A 9 1.45 -26.15 12.00
CA ALA A 9 0.83 -25.39 13.07
C ALA A 9 1.69 -24.20 13.53
N SER A 10 3.01 -24.34 13.55
CA SER A 10 3.94 -23.26 13.88
C SER A 10 3.92 -22.16 12.81
N LEU A 11 3.85 -22.55 11.53
CA LEU A 11 3.70 -21.62 10.41
C LEU A 11 2.36 -20.88 10.45
N MET A 12 1.25 -21.60 10.67
CA MET A 12 -0.07 -21.01 10.76
C MET A 12 -0.19 -20.02 11.93
N LYS A 13 0.49 -20.29 13.06
CA LYS A 13 0.58 -19.36 14.19
C LYS A 13 1.35 -18.09 13.81
N ALA A 14 2.47 -18.22 13.10
CA ALA A 14 3.26 -17.07 12.64
C ALA A 14 2.48 -16.22 11.62
N VAL A 15 1.80 -16.85 10.65
CA VAL A 15 0.95 -16.16 9.68
C VAL A 15 -0.23 -15.46 10.36
N ASN A 16 -0.88 -16.12 11.32
CA ASN A 16 -1.98 -15.49 12.07
C ASN A 16 -1.50 -14.34 12.95
N GLN A 17 -0.31 -14.43 13.55
CA GLN A 17 0.29 -13.33 14.29
C GLN A 17 0.58 -12.15 13.36
N TYR A 18 1.23 -12.39 12.23
CA TYR A 18 1.49 -11.37 11.21
C TYR A 18 0.21 -10.68 10.72
N ASN A 19 -0.84 -11.47 10.43
CA ASN A 19 -2.14 -10.92 10.03
C ASN A 19 -2.81 -10.09 11.14
N ARG A 20 -2.63 -10.45 12.41
CA ARG A 20 -3.10 -9.64 13.55
C ARG A 20 -2.34 -8.33 13.66
N ASP A 21 -1.02 -8.37 13.47
CA ASP A 21 -0.16 -7.18 13.54
C ASP A 21 -0.49 -6.21 12.41
N LEU A 22 -0.70 -6.71 11.18
CA LEU A 22 -1.23 -5.93 10.07
C LEU A 22 -2.62 -5.33 10.35
N LYS A 23 -3.52 -6.09 10.99
CA LYS A 23 -4.84 -5.58 11.38
C LYS A 23 -4.75 -4.49 12.44
N LYS A 24 -3.76 -4.59 13.33
CA LYS A 24 -3.49 -3.61 14.39
C LYS A 24 -2.90 -2.32 13.81
N GLU A 25 -1.92 -2.43 12.92
CA GLU A 25 -1.38 -1.29 12.16
C GLU A 25 -2.46 -0.60 11.31
N GLY A 26 -3.28 -1.39 10.59
CA GLY A 26 -4.44 -0.87 9.86
C GLY A 26 -5.42 -0.15 10.77
N SER A 27 -5.72 -0.69 11.96
CA SER A 27 -6.61 -0.05 12.93
C SER A 27 -6.03 1.24 13.53
N ILE A 28 -4.72 1.36 13.68
CA ILE A 28 -4.06 2.58 14.16
C ILE A 28 -4.14 3.68 13.08
N LEU A 29 -3.90 3.32 11.82
CA LEU A 29 -4.08 4.21 10.67
C LEU A 29 -5.55 4.63 10.46
N ASP A 30 -6.50 3.74 10.76
CA ASP A 30 -7.94 4.03 10.71
C ASP A 30 -8.40 4.90 11.90
N GLN A 31 -7.74 4.81 13.06
CA GLN A 31 -8.10 5.57 14.25
C GLN A 31 -7.63 7.03 14.18
N GLU A 32 -6.49 7.31 13.55
CA GLU A 32 -6.11 8.68 13.16
C GLU A 32 -7.06 9.27 12.10
N ARG A 33 -7.73 8.41 11.31
CA ARG A 33 -8.69 8.82 10.29
C ARG A 33 -10.07 9.21 10.84
N CYS A 34 -10.54 8.49 11.87
CA CYS A 34 -11.88 8.64 12.45
C CYS A 34 -12.06 9.93 13.27
N SER A 35 -10.96 10.57 13.73
CA SER A 35 -11.06 11.84 14.49
C SER A 35 -11.54 13.02 13.66
N LEU A 36 -11.71 12.85 12.34
CA LEU A 36 -12.05 13.91 11.38
C LEU A 36 -13.32 13.59 10.55
N GLU A 37 -14.06 12.52 10.87
CA GLU A 37 -15.23 12.04 10.12
C GLU A 37 -16.59 12.32 10.80
N GLU A 38 -16.74 13.37 11.60
CA GLU A 38 -18.07 13.79 12.10
C GLU A 38 -18.56 15.08 11.43
N SER A 39 -19.08 14.96 10.19
CA SER A 39 -20.28 15.69 9.73
C SER A 39 -20.62 15.45 8.25
N GLY A 40 -21.75 14.78 7.99
CA GLY A 40 -22.72 15.19 6.96
C GLY A 40 -22.40 15.05 5.45
N PRO A 41 -23.45 15.12 4.61
CA PRO A 41 -23.44 14.66 3.21
C PRO A 41 -22.73 15.64 2.26
N HIS A 42 -21.87 15.11 1.38
CA HIS A 42 -21.19 15.81 0.27
C HIS A 42 -20.55 17.16 0.64
N ILE A 43 -19.84 17.24 1.76
CA ILE A 43 -19.01 18.39 2.10
C ILE A 43 -17.68 18.26 1.36
N LYS A 44 -17.27 19.32 0.63
CA LYS A 44 -15.93 19.44 0.01
C LYS A 44 -14.89 18.95 1.00
N SER A 45 -14.12 17.92 0.63
CA SER A 45 -13.15 17.26 1.50
C SER A 45 -12.30 18.31 2.23
N PRO A 46 -12.24 18.29 3.58
CA PRO A 46 -11.48 19.27 4.32
C PRO A 46 -10.02 19.23 3.83
N LEU A 47 -9.40 20.39 3.70
CA LEU A 47 -7.99 20.45 3.36
C LEU A 47 -7.17 20.25 4.64
N VAL A 48 -6.08 19.50 4.55
CA VAL A 48 -5.07 19.33 5.61
C VAL A 48 -3.73 19.88 5.17
N PHE A 49 -2.98 20.45 6.10
CA PHE A 49 -1.67 21.01 5.80
C PHE A 49 -0.60 19.91 5.79
N CYS A 50 0.14 19.79 4.68
CA CYS A 50 1.34 18.97 4.61
C CYS A 50 2.58 19.82 5.00
N PRO A 51 3.25 19.54 6.12
CA PRO A 51 4.43 20.31 6.55
C PRO A 51 5.64 20.10 5.64
N LYS A 52 5.76 18.94 4.97
CA LYS A 52 6.87 18.63 4.07
C LYS A 52 6.77 19.40 2.74
N CYS A 53 5.56 19.57 2.22
CA CYS A 53 5.31 20.35 1.02
C CYS A 53 5.03 21.84 1.30
N GLY A 54 4.70 22.21 2.55
CA GLY A 54 4.28 23.56 2.90
C GLY A 54 2.94 23.97 2.28
N ALA A 55 2.04 23.01 2.01
CA ALA A 55 0.81 23.24 1.26
C ALA A 55 -0.40 22.52 1.86
N TYR A 56 -1.59 23.09 1.66
CA TYR A 56 -2.85 22.44 1.97
C TYR A 56 -3.24 21.45 0.87
N VAL A 57 -3.55 20.20 1.27
CA VAL A 57 -3.91 19.08 0.39
C VAL A 57 -5.24 18.48 0.80
N TYR A 58 -5.91 17.75 -0.09
CA TYR A 58 -7.17 17.10 0.25
C TYR A 58 -6.99 16.04 1.34
N TYR A 59 -7.77 16.13 2.42
CA TYR A 59 -7.70 15.18 3.53
C TYR A 59 -7.94 13.73 3.09
N TYR A 60 -8.94 13.53 2.23
CA TYR A 60 -9.27 12.19 1.79
C TYR A 60 -8.27 11.68 0.76
N ARG A 61 -7.46 10.72 1.21
CA ARG A 61 -6.63 9.83 0.38
C ARG A 61 -5.40 10.48 -0.26
N THR A 62 -5.06 11.72 0.08
CA THR A 62 -3.75 12.29 -0.27
C THR A 62 -2.72 11.95 0.80
N ALA A 63 -1.53 11.53 0.39
CA ALA A 63 -0.41 11.28 1.30
C ALA A 63 0.92 11.78 0.71
N HIS A 64 1.85 12.18 1.58
CA HIS A 64 3.19 12.59 1.16
C HIS A 64 4.08 11.37 0.96
N CYS A 65 4.58 11.19 -0.26
CA CYS A 65 5.63 10.21 -0.53
C CYS A 65 7.00 10.85 -0.24
N GLU A 66 7.74 10.30 0.71
CA GLU A 66 9.09 10.79 1.03
C GLU A 66 10.08 10.56 -0.13
N LEU A 67 9.98 9.40 -0.79
CA LEU A 67 10.88 9.03 -1.89
C LEU A 67 10.72 9.96 -3.10
N CYS A 68 9.48 10.34 -3.44
CA CYS A 68 9.21 11.31 -4.52
C CYS A 68 9.17 12.76 -4.05
N ASN A 69 9.29 13.01 -2.74
CA ASN A 69 9.10 14.29 -2.08
C ASN A 69 7.88 15.09 -2.57
N LYS A 70 6.71 14.43 -2.65
CA LYS A 70 5.47 15.08 -3.10
C LYS A 70 4.23 14.45 -2.48
N CYS A 71 3.18 15.24 -2.32
CA CYS A 71 1.84 14.74 -2.03
C CYS A 71 1.22 14.09 -3.27
N VAL A 72 0.59 12.93 -3.08
CA VAL A 72 -0.05 12.14 -4.12
C VAL A 72 -1.49 11.89 -3.72
N ASP A 73 -2.45 12.30 -4.56
CA ASP A 73 -3.87 12.02 -4.35
C ASP A 73 -4.19 10.55 -4.61
N ASP A 74 -5.16 10.00 -3.88
CA ASP A 74 -5.48 8.57 -3.91
C ASP A 74 -4.22 7.70 -3.76
N TYR A 75 -3.28 8.11 -2.90
CA TYR A 75 -2.01 7.42 -2.71
C TYR A 75 -2.25 5.99 -2.21
N ASN A 76 -1.62 5.02 -2.88
CA ASN A 76 -1.58 3.64 -2.44
C ASN A 76 -0.20 3.28 -1.90
N HIS A 77 0.84 3.40 -2.74
CA HIS A 77 2.22 3.14 -2.34
C HIS A 77 3.21 3.78 -3.32
N HIS A 78 4.48 3.87 -2.94
CA HIS A 78 5.56 4.12 -3.88
C HIS A 78 6.13 2.78 -4.36
N CYS A 79 6.01 2.50 -5.65
CA CYS A 79 6.56 1.29 -6.24
C CYS A 79 8.00 1.54 -6.68
N ILE A 80 8.96 0.92 -5.99
CA ILE A 80 10.39 1.05 -6.29
C ILE A 80 10.69 0.50 -7.70
N TRP A 81 10.00 -0.58 -8.10
CA TRP A 81 10.21 -1.24 -9.39
C TRP A 81 9.78 -0.39 -10.59
N MET A 82 8.74 0.43 -10.43
CA MET A 82 8.29 1.37 -11.45
C MET A 82 8.86 2.79 -11.22
N ASN A 83 9.64 2.96 -10.15
CA ASN A 83 10.18 4.24 -9.68
C ASN A 83 9.12 5.36 -9.68
N THR A 84 7.91 5.03 -9.21
CA THR A 84 6.78 5.97 -9.26
C THR A 84 5.76 5.67 -8.15
N CYS A 85 5.02 6.71 -7.76
CA CYS A 85 3.92 6.56 -6.81
C CYS A 85 2.71 5.96 -7.54
N ILE A 86 2.19 4.87 -7.00
CA ILE A 86 0.95 4.26 -7.46
C ILE A 86 -0.22 4.90 -6.73
N SER A 87 -1.16 5.39 -7.53
CA SER A 87 -2.43 5.94 -7.10
C SER A 87 -3.54 5.44 -8.00
N ARG A 88 -4.78 5.84 -7.73
CA ARG A 88 -5.92 5.53 -8.62
C ARG A 88 -5.66 5.90 -10.08
N LYS A 89 -4.89 6.97 -10.33
CA LYS A 89 -4.62 7.51 -11.68
C LYS A 89 -3.79 6.57 -12.55
N ASN A 90 -2.87 5.79 -11.95
CA ASN A 90 -1.96 4.91 -12.69
C ASN A 90 -2.04 3.43 -12.26
N TYR A 91 -3.13 3.06 -11.59
CA TYR A 91 -3.32 1.70 -11.08
C TYR A 91 -3.46 0.66 -12.21
N LYS A 92 -4.01 1.07 -13.37
CA LYS A 92 -4.19 0.18 -14.53
C LYS A 92 -2.85 -0.20 -15.17
N GLU A 93 -1.94 0.75 -15.21
CA GLU A 93 -0.58 0.63 -15.73
C GLU A 93 0.23 -0.28 -14.81
N PHE A 94 0.15 -0.07 -13.49
CA PHE A 94 0.74 -0.98 -12.51
C PHE A 94 0.25 -2.41 -12.67
N PHE A 95 -1.07 -2.61 -12.76
CA PHE A 95 -1.63 -3.94 -12.93
C PHE A 95 -1.21 -4.60 -14.26
N THR A 96 -1.09 -3.81 -15.33
CA THR A 96 -0.59 -4.30 -16.62
C THR A 96 0.88 -4.70 -16.52
N PHE A 97 1.72 -3.93 -15.84
CA PHE A 97 3.11 -4.28 -15.58
C PHE A 97 3.23 -5.63 -14.85
N ILE A 98 2.44 -5.85 -13.79
CA ILE A 98 2.45 -7.13 -13.05
C ILE A 98 2.04 -8.30 -13.94
N ARG A 99 1.01 -8.14 -14.80
CA ARG A 99 0.60 -9.18 -15.75
C ARG A 99 1.69 -9.50 -16.78
N CYS A 100 2.34 -8.47 -17.34
CA CYS A 100 3.44 -8.66 -18.28
C CYS A 100 4.63 -9.37 -17.61
N LEU A 101 4.97 -9.01 -16.37
CA LEU A 101 6.03 -9.65 -15.61
C LEU A 101 5.71 -11.13 -15.34
N ALA A 102 4.48 -11.43 -14.89
CA ALA A 102 4.05 -12.81 -14.67
C ALA A 102 4.10 -13.65 -15.95
N LEU A 103 3.66 -13.08 -17.08
CA LEU A 103 3.73 -13.75 -18.38
C LEU A 103 5.18 -14.01 -18.79
N HIS A 104 6.05 -13.01 -18.67
CA HIS A 104 7.48 -13.14 -19.00
C HIS A 104 8.15 -14.27 -18.20
N LEU A 105 7.91 -14.31 -16.88
CA LEU A 105 8.43 -15.36 -16.01
C LEU A 105 7.88 -16.74 -16.40
N SER A 106 6.59 -16.84 -16.72
CA SER A 106 5.99 -18.11 -17.16
C SER A 106 6.62 -18.64 -18.45
N ILE A 107 6.89 -17.76 -19.42
CA ILE A 107 7.54 -18.08 -20.69
C ILE A 107 8.97 -18.58 -20.44
N GLN A 108 9.74 -17.88 -19.59
CA GLN A 108 11.09 -18.31 -19.24
C GLN A 108 11.11 -19.67 -18.55
N THR A 109 10.20 -19.93 -17.61
CA THR A 109 10.12 -21.25 -16.95
C THR A 109 9.69 -22.36 -17.91
N TYR A 110 8.87 -22.05 -18.91
CA TYR A 110 8.45 -23.01 -19.91
C TYR A 110 9.60 -23.41 -20.84
N PHE A 111 10.42 -22.46 -21.29
CA PHE A 111 11.57 -22.74 -22.17
C PHE A 111 12.78 -23.32 -21.42
N ALA A 112 12.87 -23.11 -20.11
CA ALA A 112 13.95 -23.65 -19.29
C ALA A 112 13.68 -25.07 -18.77
N GLY A 113 12.46 -25.59 -18.93
CA GLY A 113 12.06 -26.97 -18.60
C GLY A 113 12.01 -27.85 -19.83
#